data_AF-A0A8U7MNZ7-F1
#
_entry.id   AF-A0A8U7MNZ7-F1
#
_cell.length_a   1.000
_cell.length_b   1.000
_cell.length_c   1.000
_cell.angle_alpha   90.00
_cell.angle_beta   90.00
_cell.angle_gamma   90.00
#
_symmetry.space_group_name_H-M   'P 1'
#
loop_
_entity.id
_entity.type
_entity.pdbx_description
1 polymer ?
#
loop_
_entity_poly.entity_id
_entity_poly.type
_entity_poly.pdbx_seq_one_letter_code
_entity_poly.pdbx_strand_id
1 'polypeptide(L)'
;MQIPIFTVDAFTNRPFSGNPAAVCLLENDLDEDLHQKIATEMNLSETAFIRKLKPEGDFTKSSCFGLRWFTPANEVPLCGHATLASAAVLFHVQKNTNSVLTFVTLSGELKARQVKDHIVLDLPLYAAYPQELKEVEELIKAAVGDMIVQDLCYSPDTKKLLVRLSDTYERSVLEELKVSAQHFLSAEKTGKVKGLILTVKGNSSGKGHDFYSRYFAPWYGILEDPVTGSAHAVLSSYWSEQLGKKEMLGTEFLLGNLCVCESEAASNMKTCKSSHLDSGVESDTQCRSGAGCVVKCSSERMENAAKRRLAANARERRRMQGLNTAFDRLRKVVPQWGQDKKLSKYETLQMALSYIMALTRILAEAERYSTEREWISLHCEHFHADSYHHYTAQKPAADSDPYAQRVFSYHPEHFQMAN
;
A
#
# COMPACT_ATOMS: atom_id res chain seq x y z
N MET A 1 -26.73 9.28 -1.95
CA MET A 1 -26.09 8.00 -2.32
C MET A 1 -25.31 7.49 -1.13
N GLN A 2 -25.43 6.21 -0.80
CA GLN A 2 -24.64 5.56 0.26
C GLN A 2 -23.74 4.51 -0.40
N ILE A 3 -22.45 4.49 -0.04
CA ILE A 3 -21.47 3.52 -0.54
C ILE A 3 -20.91 2.77 0.66
N PRO A 4 -21.08 1.44 0.76
CA PRO A 4 -20.38 0.64 1.76
C PRO A 4 -18.87 0.68 1.52
N ILE A 5 -18.12 1.01 2.58
CA ILE A 5 -16.65 1.05 2.56
C ILE A 5 -16.12 0.13 3.66
N PHE A 6 -15.14 -0.70 3.29
CA PHE A 6 -14.42 -1.58 4.20
C PHE A 6 -12.93 -1.22 4.19
N THR A 7 -12.28 -1.27 5.34
CA THR A 7 -10.81 -1.21 5.41
C THR A 7 -10.30 -2.61 5.69
N VAL A 8 -9.39 -3.08 4.85
CA VAL A 8 -8.84 -4.44 4.93
C VAL A 8 -7.32 -4.38 4.85
N ASP A 9 -6.68 -5.02 5.82
CA ASP A 9 -5.23 -5.21 5.85
C ASP A 9 -4.87 -6.49 5.06
N ALA A 10 -4.29 -6.32 3.87
CA ALA A 10 -3.87 -7.44 3.03
C ALA A 10 -2.55 -8.07 3.52
N PHE A 11 -2.34 -9.36 3.23
CA PHE A 11 -1.14 -10.15 3.60
C PHE A 11 -0.89 -10.31 5.10
N THR A 12 -1.94 -10.19 5.92
CA THR A 12 -1.85 -10.38 7.37
C THR A 12 -3.11 -11.06 7.90
N ASN A 13 -2.99 -11.71 9.06
CA ASN A 13 -4.10 -12.17 9.89
C ASN A 13 -4.22 -11.37 11.21
N ARG A 14 -3.40 -10.34 11.38
CA ARG A 14 -3.39 -9.43 12.54
C ARG A 14 -3.73 -8.01 12.11
N PRO A 15 -4.61 -7.31 12.83
CA PRO A 15 -4.86 -5.88 12.60
C PRO A 15 -3.58 -5.04 12.68
N PHE A 16 -3.55 -3.93 11.95
CA PHE A 16 -2.45 -2.95 11.95
C PHE A 16 -1.12 -3.50 11.41
N SER A 17 -1.19 -4.57 10.62
CA SER A 17 -0.06 -5.19 9.92
C SER A 17 -0.40 -5.32 8.44
N GLY A 18 0.55 -5.71 7.59
CA GLY A 18 0.26 -5.88 6.16
C GLY A 18 0.12 -4.56 5.39
N ASN A 19 -0.64 -4.58 4.28
CA ASN A 19 -0.87 -3.42 3.42
C ASN A 19 -2.37 -3.03 3.41
N PRO A 20 -2.76 -1.88 4.00
CA PRO A 20 -4.16 -1.50 4.11
C PRO A 20 -4.74 -1.00 2.79
N ALA A 21 -5.94 -1.45 2.46
CA ALA A 21 -6.74 -0.94 1.34
C ALA A 21 -8.18 -0.61 1.78
N ALA A 22 -8.73 0.46 1.21
CA ALA A 22 -10.17 0.71 1.26
C ALA A 22 -10.85 -0.07 0.13
N VAL A 23 -12.00 -0.67 0.39
CA VAL A 23 -12.80 -1.42 -0.58
C VAL A 23 -14.22 -0.87 -0.57
N CYS A 24 -14.63 -0.30 -1.70
CA CYS A 24 -15.94 0.29 -1.92
C CYS A 24 -16.80 -0.66 -2.76
N LEU A 25 -18.02 -0.97 -2.28
CA LEU A 25 -19.00 -1.73 -3.06
C LEU A 25 -19.96 -0.77 -3.77
N LEU A 26 -19.95 -0.79 -5.11
CA LEU A 26 -20.75 0.10 -5.93
C LEU A 26 -22.03 -0.59 -6.40
N GLU A 27 -23.16 -0.15 -5.85
CA GLU A 27 -24.50 -0.57 -6.32
C GLU A 27 -24.87 0.04 -7.66
N ASN A 28 -24.39 1.26 -7.93
CA ASN A 28 -24.58 2.01 -9.17
C ASN A 28 -23.22 2.55 -9.65
N ASP A 29 -23.15 2.90 -10.93
CA ASP A 29 -21.97 3.57 -11.47
C ASP A 29 -21.73 4.91 -10.76
N LEU A 30 -20.44 5.23 -10.63
CA LEU A 30 -19.96 6.42 -9.94
C LEU A 30 -19.26 7.33 -10.94
N ASP A 31 -19.43 8.65 -10.82
CA ASP A 31 -18.70 9.60 -11.66
C ASP A 31 -17.18 9.43 -11.48
N GLU A 32 -16.42 9.64 -12.56
CA GLU A 32 -14.96 9.50 -12.58
C GLU A 32 -14.26 10.36 -11.52
N ASP A 33 -14.68 11.62 -11.39
CA ASP A 33 -14.14 12.56 -10.41
C ASP A 33 -14.41 12.12 -8.96
N LEU A 34 -15.52 11.39 -8.73
CA LEU A 34 -15.89 10.95 -7.39
C LEU A 34 -15.04 9.77 -6.92
N HIS A 35 -14.60 8.88 -7.83
CA HIS A 35 -13.65 7.82 -7.50
C HIS A 35 -12.36 8.42 -6.91
N GLN A 36 -11.78 9.41 -7.61
CA GLN A 36 -10.55 10.06 -7.19
C GLN A 36 -10.74 10.84 -5.88
N LYS A 37 -11.87 11.55 -5.71
CA LYS A 37 -12.17 12.28 -4.47
C LYS A 37 -12.29 11.35 -3.27
N ILE A 38 -12.98 10.22 -3.41
CA ILE A 38 -13.09 9.22 -2.35
C ILE A 38 -11.71 8.66 -2.02
N ALA A 39 -10.92 8.26 -3.01
CA ALA A 39 -9.57 7.75 -2.77
C ALA A 39 -8.65 8.77 -2.08
N THR A 40 -8.79 10.05 -2.45
CA THR A 40 -8.08 11.17 -1.80
C THR A 40 -8.50 11.33 -0.34
N GLU A 41 -9.80 11.24 -0.04
CA GLU A 41 -10.33 11.34 1.32
C GLU A 41 -9.91 10.15 2.20
N MET A 42 -9.93 8.93 1.64
CA MET A 42 -9.51 7.73 2.36
C MET A 42 -8.02 7.75 2.70
N ASN A 43 -7.18 8.33 1.84
CA ASN A 43 -5.74 8.54 2.07
C ASN A 43 -4.99 7.27 2.54
N LEU A 44 -5.39 6.12 1.99
CA LEU A 44 -4.66 4.84 2.10
C LEU A 44 -3.79 4.63 0.85
N SER A 45 -2.99 3.55 0.83
CA SER A 45 -2.19 3.16 -0.35
C SER A 45 -3.10 3.13 -1.58
N GLU A 46 -4.19 2.36 -1.51
CA GLU A 46 -5.18 2.25 -2.56
C GLU A 46 -6.61 2.17 -2.02
N THR A 47 -7.54 2.72 -2.80
CA THR A 47 -8.98 2.50 -2.68
C THR A 47 -9.45 1.70 -3.90
N ALA A 48 -9.98 0.51 -3.64
CA ALA A 48 -10.57 -0.38 -4.62
C ALA A 48 -12.08 -0.12 -4.75
N PHE A 49 -12.57 -0.12 -5.98
CA PHE A 49 -14.00 0.03 -6.28
C PHE A 49 -14.48 -1.22 -7.01
N ILE A 50 -15.35 -1.99 -6.35
CA ILE A 50 -15.97 -3.18 -6.92
C ILE A 50 -17.33 -2.78 -7.49
N ARG A 51 -17.54 -2.98 -8.79
CA ARG A 51 -18.83 -2.77 -9.44
C ARG A 51 -19.39 -4.07 -9.99
N LYS A 52 -20.71 -4.18 -9.96
CA LYS A 52 -21.43 -5.26 -10.65
C LYS A 52 -21.35 -5.03 -12.15
N LEU A 53 -21.20 -6.10 -12.92
CA LEU A 53 -21.18 -6.01 -14.39
C LEU A 53 -22.58 -6.07 -15.02
N LYS A 54 -23.56 -6.55 -14.26
CA LYS A 54 -24.98 -6.62 -14.68
C LYS A 54 -25.84 -5.83 -13.70
N PRO A 55 -26.86 -5.09 -14.17
CA PRO A 55 -27.76 -4.34 -13.30
C PRO A 55 -28.43 -5.22 -12.22
N GLU A 56 -28.90 -6.40 -12.62
CA GLU A 56 -29.50 -7.41 -11.75
C GLU A 56 -28.48 -8.27 -10.97
N GLY A 57 -27.19 -7.94 -11.08
CA GLY A 57 -26.13 -8.63 -10.35
C GLY A 57 -26.24 -8.43 -8.84
N ASP A 58 -25.60 -9.34 -8.12
CA ASP A 58 -25.49 -9.30 -6.66
C ASP A 58 -24.07 -9.68 -6.21
N PHE A 59 -23.60 -9.06 -5.13
CA PHE A 59 -22.28 -9.30 -4.54
C PHE A 59 -22.16 -10.68 -3.87
N THR A 60 -23.25 -11.40 -3.59
CA THR A 60 -23.22 -12.73 -2.95
C THR A 60 -23.25 -13.90 -3.94
N LYS A 61 -23.74 -13.68 -5.17
CA LYS A 61 -23.92 -14.75 -6.18
C LYS A 61 -23.16 -14.52 -7.48
N SER A 62 -22.80 -13.29 -7.83
CA SER A 62 -22.05 -13.05 -9.06
C SER A 62 -20.60 -13.54 -8.90
N SER A 63 -20.06 -14.17 -9.94
CA SER A 63 -18.66 -14.60 -10.00
C SER A 63 -17.75 -13.62 -10.73
N CYS A 64 -18.31 -12.59 -11.38
CA CYS A 64 -17.54 -11.64 -12.19
C CYS A 64 -17.92 -10.20 -11.87
N PHE A 65 -16.91 -9.37 -11.60
CA PHE A 65 -17.05 -7.99 -11.15
C PHE A 65 -16.11 -7.06 -11.93
N GLY A 66 -16.49 -5.80 -12.09
CA GLY A 66 -15.55 -4.77 -12.50
C GLY A 66 -14.75 -4.31 -11.29
N LEU A 67 -13.44 -4.07 -11.47
CA LEU A 67 -12.58 -3.62 -10.39
C LEU A 67 -11.64 -2.52 -10.88
N ARG A 68 -11.56 -1.44 -10.11
CA ARG A 68 -10.69 -0.29 -10.34
C ARG A 68 -9.97 0.07 -9.05
N TRP A 69 -8.78 0.64 -9.16
CA TRP A 69 -7.98 1.04 -8.00
C TRP A 69 -7.45 2.45 -8.17
N PHE A 70 -7.56 3.22 -7.10
CA PHE A 70 -7.12 4.60 -7.06
C PHE A 70 -6.20 4.80 -5.88
N THR A 71 -5.05 5.40 -6.15
CA THR A 71 -4.26 6.06 -5.12
C THR A 71 -4.90 7.42 -4.80
N PRO A 72 -4.43 8.14 -3.77
CA PRO A 72 -4.88 9.51 -3.52
C PRO A 72 -4.60 10.50 -4.68
N ALA A 73 -3.77 10.12 -5.67
CA ALA A 73 -3.37 11.00 -6.76
C ALA A 73 -3.92 10.60 -8.14
N ASN A 74 -4.06 9.30 -8.42
CA ASN A 74 -4.48 8.79 -9.73
C ASN A 74 -5.00 7.35 -9.67
N GLU A 75 -5.75 6.95 -10.70
CA GLU A 75 -6.07 5.55 -11.00
C GLU A 75 -4.78 4.78 -11.36
N VAL A 76 -4.67 3.53 -10.92
CA VAL A 76 -3.58 2.62 -11.27
C VAL A 76 -4.11 1.40 -12.03
N PRO A 77 -3.36 0.88 -13.03
CA PRO A 77 -3.87 -0.17 -13.91
C PRO A 77 -3.92 -1.55 -13.26
N LEU A 78 -3.16 -1.79 -12.18
CA LEU A 78 -3.07 -3.06 -11.48
C LEU A 78 -2.66 -2.83 -10.02
N CYS A 79 -3.40 -3.40 -9.06
CA CYS A 79 -3.00 -3.42 -7.65
C CYS A 79 -3.31 -4.79 -7.00
N GLY A 80 -2.27 -5.53 -6.63
CA GLY A 80 -2.41 -6.88 -6.08
C GLY A 80 -3.09 -6.91 -4.71
N HIS A 81 -2.58 -6.14 -3.74
CA HIS A 81 -3.07 -6.19 -2.35
C HIS A 81 -4.52 -5.69 -2.23
N ALA A 82 -4.90 -4.65 -2.99
CA ALA A 82 -6.26 -4.15 -3.02
C ALA A 82 -7.23 -5.10 -3.77
N THR A 83 -6.72 -5.90 -4.72
CA THR A 83 -7.48 -7.03 -5.29
C THR A 83 -7.70 -8.13 -4.25
N LEU A 84 -6.68 -8.45 -3.45
CA LEU A 84 -6.77 -9.42 -2.36
C LEU A 84 -7.82 -8.97 -1.33
N ALA A 85 -7.75 -7.71 -0.92
CA ALA A 85 -8.71 -7.08 -0.03
C ALA A 85 -10.13 -7.13 -0.60
N SER A 86 -10.29 -6.83 -1.90
CA SER A 86 -11.58 -6.91 -2.60
C SER A 86 -12.18 -8.31 -2.59
N ALA A 87 -11.36 -9.32 -2.87
CA ALA A 87 -11.77 -10.72 -2.79
C ALA A 87 -12.13 -11.12 -1.35
N ALA A 88 -11.37 -10.66 -0.35
CA ALA A 88 -11.65 -10.93 1.06
C ALA A 88 -13.01 -10.34 1.50
N VAL A 89 -13.34 -9.12 1.07
CA VAL A 89 -14.67 -8.52 1.31
C VAL A 89 -15.76 -9.38 0.68
N LEU A 90 -15.60 -9.81 -0.58
CA LEU A 90 -16.60 -10.61 -1.25
C LEU A 90 -16.79 -12.00 -0.61
N PHE A 91 -15.71 -12.73 -0.34
CA PHE A 91 -15.77 -14.07 0.27
C PHE A 91 -16.22 -14.03 1.74
N HIS A 92 -15.63 -13.16 2.56
CA HIS A 92 -15.80 -13.23 4.01
C HIS A 92 -16.89 -12.31 4.56
N VAL A 93 -17.10 -11.14 3.96
CA VAL A 93 -18.11 -10.17 4.43
C VAL A 93 -19.42 -10.38 3.68
N GLN A 94 -19.38 -10.36 2.35
CA GLN A 94 -20.57 -10.57 1.51
C GLN A 94 -20.98 -12.04 1.41
N LYS A 95 -20.16 -12.96 1.94
CA LYS A 95 -20.42 -14.41 1.90
C LYS A 95 -20.71 -14.91 0.48
N ASN A 96 -19.93 -14.42 -0.49
CA ASN A 96 -20.09 -14.83 -1.88
C ASN A 96 -19.90 -16.35 -2.00
N THR A 97 -20.81 -16.99 -2.73
CA THR A 97 -20.94 -18.44 -2.81
C THR A 97 -20.07 -19.10 -3.88
N ASN A 98 -19.44 -18.31 -4.74
CA ASN A 98 -18.54 -18.82 -5.77
C ASN A 98 -17.19 -19.19 -5.16
N SER A 99 -16.54 -20.23 -5.69
CA SER A 99 -15.18 -20.60 -5.28
C SER A 99 -14.08 -19.77 -5.97
N VAL A 100 -14.43 -19.14 -7.10
CA VAL A 100 -13.53 -18.30 -7.91
C VAL A 100 -14.26 -17.01 -8.28
N LEU A 101 -13.58 -15.89 -8.09
CA LEU A 101 -14.00 -14.57 -8.50
C LEU A 101 -13.12 -14.08 -9.64
N THR A 102 -13.74 -13.55 -10.68
CA THR A 102 -13.06 -12.86 -11.79
C THR A 102 -13.28 -11.36 -11.67
N PHE A 103 -12.20 -10.59 -11.74
CA PHE A 103 -12.22 -9.14 -11.76
C PHE A 103 -11.81 -8.64 -13.16
N VAL A 104 -12.69 -7.88 -13.80
CA VAL A 104 -12.43 -7.19 -15.07
C VAL A 104 -11.82 -5.83 -14.77
N THR A 105 -10.58 -5.62 -15.21
CA THR A 105 -9.74 -4.48 -14.84
C THR A 105 -9.09 -3.84 -16.07
N LEU A 106 -8.39 -2.72 -15.90
CA LEU A 106 -7.60 -2.11 -16.97
C LEU A 106 -6.43 -3.00 -17.46
N SER A 107 -5.96 -3.93 -16.62
CA SER A 107 -4.90 -4.89 -16.97
C SER A 107 -5.44 -6.25 -17.44
N GLY A 108 -6.73 -6.33 -17.77
CA GLY A 108 -7.40 -7.57 -18.14
C GLY A 108 -8.08 -8.26 -16.95
N GLU A 109 -8.31 -9.57 -17.08
CA GLU A 109 -8.98 -10.36 -16.05
C GLU A 109 -7.99 -10.83 -14.99
N LEU A 110 -8.33 -10.61 -13.72
CA LEU A 110 -7.64 -11.17 -12.56
C LEU A 110 -8.56 -12.18 -11.87
N LYS A 111 -8.01 -13.29 -11.38
CA LYS A 111 -8.79 -14.29 -10.67
C LYS A 111 -8.36 -14.37 -9.21
N ALA A 112 -9.34 -14.45 -8.33
CA ALA A 112 -9.14 -14.71 -6.91
C ALA A 112 -9.86 -15.99 -6.51
N ARG A 113 -9.16 -16.88 -5.81
CA ARG A 113 -9.68 -18.19 -5.39
C ARG A 113 -9.56 -18.32 -3.88
N GLN A 114 -10.64 -18.71 -3.21
CA GLN A 114 -10.57 -19.04 -1.80
C GLN A 114 -10.07 -20.49 -1.64
N VAL A 115 -8.97 -20.67 -0.94
CA VAL A 115 -8.37 -21.98 -0.63
C VAL A 115 -8.17 -22.08 0.87
N LYS A 116 -9.07 -22.81 1.55
CA LYS A 116 -9.13 -22.91 3.01
C LYS A 116 -9.21 -21.51 3.65
N ASP A 117 -8.17 -21.13 4.40
CA ASP A 117 -8.06 -19.86 5.15
C ASP A 117 -7.30 -18.79 4.37
N HIS A 118 -6.94 -19.05 3.11
CA HIS A 118 -6.16 -18.13 2.27
C HIS A 118 -6.89 -17.80 0.97
N ILE A 119 -6.51 -16.67 0.37
CA ILE A 119 -6.97 -16.27 -0.95
C ILE A 119 -5.76 -16.27 -1.89
N VAL A 120 -5.89 -16.98 -3.01
CA VAL A 120 -4.87 -17.05 -4.06
C VAL A 120 -5.28 -16.12 -5.19
N LEU A 121 -4.35 -15.27 -5.63
CA LEU A 121 -4.53 -14.37 -6.77
C LEU A 121 -3.72 -14.87 -7.96
N ASP A 122 -4.39 -14.95 -9.11
CA ASP A 122 -3.72 -15.15 -10.39
C ASP A 122 -3.34 -13.77 -10.96
N LEU A 123 -2.04 -13.46 -10.95
CA LEU A 123 -1.49 -12.23 -11.54
C LEU A 123 -0.83 -12.53 -12.89
N PRO A 124 -0.79 -11.55 -13.81
CA PRO A 124 -0.01 -11.68 -15.04
C PRO A 124 1.47 -11.92 -14.72
N LEU A 125 2.14 -12.78 -15.49
CA LEU A 125 3.57 -12.97 -15.39
C LEU A 125 4.27 -12.01 -16.36
N TYR A 126 5.17 -11.18 -15.84
CA TYR A 126 5.91 -10.22 -16.66
C TYR A 126 7.37 -10.58 -16.74
N ALA A 127 7.87 -10.80 -17.96
CA ALA A 127 9.27 -11.08 -18.18
C ALA A 127 10.13 -9.83 -17.86
N ALA A 128 11.34 -10.09 -17.37
CA ALA A 128 12.39 -9.10 -17.25
C ALA A 128 13.59 -9.55 -18.09
N TYR A 129 14.22 -8.61 -18.78
CA TYR A 129 15.32 -8.88 -19.69
C TYR A 129 16.61 -8.23 -19.17
N PRO A 130 17.79 -8.81 -19.42
CA PRO A 130 19.06 -8.20 -19.03
C PRO A 130 19.16 -6.73 -19.48
N GLN A 131 19.65 -5.88 -18.58
CA GLN A 131 19.77 -4.44 -18.78
C GLN A 131 21.23 -4.03 -18.54
N GLU A 132 21.75 -3.18 -19.42
CA GLU A 132 23.12 -2.67 -19.32
C GLU A 132 23.27 -1.67 -18.17
N LEU A 133 24.26 -1.89 -17.30
CA LEU A 133 24.51 -1.06 -16.12
C LEU A 133 24.74 0.42 -16.47
N LYS A 134 25.46 0.69 -17.58
CA LYS A 134 25.80 2.05 -18.02
C LYS A 134 24.58 2.94 -18.23
N GLU A 135 23.42 2.36 -18.59
CA GLU A 135 22.20 3.14 -18.84
C GLU A 135 21.51 3.60 -17.54
N VAL A 136 21.74 2.89 -16.43
CA VAL A 136 21.04 3.12 -15.15
C VAL A 136 22.01 3.31 -13.97
N GLU A 137 23.29 3.58 -14.24
CA GLU A 137 24.36 3.62 -13.25
C GLU A 137 24.06 4.59 -12.10
N GLU A 138 23.58 5.80 -12.41
CA GLU A 138 23.21 6.79 -11.40
C GLU A 138 22.06 6.30 -10.49
N LEU A 139 21.09 5.56 -11.06
CA LEU A 139 19.97 5.00 -10.32
C LEU A 139 20.43 3.86 -9.41
N ILE A 140 21.32 2.99 -9.90
CA ILE A 140 21.90 1.91 -9.09
C ILE A 140 22.74 2.47 -7.94
N LYS A 141 23.61 3.45 -8.22
CA LYS A 141 24.38 4.15 -7.18
C LYS A 141 23.48 4.80 -6.13
N ALA A 142 22.37 5.41 -6.55
CA ALA A 142 21.40 5.98 -5.61
C ALA A 142 20.68 4.92 -4.77
N ALA A 143 20.46 3.72 -5.32
CA ALA A 143 19.72 2.64 -4.64
C ALA A 143 20.60 1.84 -3.67
N VAL A 144 21.80 1.47 -4.09
CA VAL A 144 22.64 0.48 -3.37
C VAL A 144 24.11 0.92 -3.21
N GLY A 145 24.48 2.13 -3.63
CA GLY A 145 25.86 2.62 -3.54
C GLY A 145 26.84 1.73 -4.32
N ASP A 146 27.92 1.32 -3.65
CA ASP A 146 29.00 0.49 -4.22
C ASP A 146 28.81 -1.02 -3.97
N MET A 147 27.60 -1.44 -3.59
CA MET A 147 27.31 -2.85 -3.37
C MET A 147 27.42 -3.67 -4.66
N ILE A 148 27.76 -4.95 -4.53
CA ILE A 148 27.93 -5.85 -5.67
C ILE A 148 26.56 -6.26 -6.21
N VAL A 149 26.24 -5.78 -7.41
CA VAL A 149 25.05 -6.18 -8.19
C VAL A 149 25.41 -7.41 -9.04
N GLN A 150 24.64 -8.48 -8.88
CA GLN A 150 24.81 -9.73 -9.62
C GLN A 150 24.13 -9.65 -10.99
N ASP A 151 22.85 -9.27 -10.99
CA ASP A 151 22.04 -9.17 -12.21
C ASP A 151 21.24 -7.88 -12.20
N LEU A 152 21.05 -7.34 -13.40
CA LEU A 152 20.24 -6.16 -13.65
C LEU A 152 19.27 -6.50 -14.78
N CYS A 153 17.97 -6.42 -14.50
CA CYS A 153 16.94 -6.75 -15.47
C CYS A 153 15.87 -5.67 -15.54
N TYR A 154 15.29 -5.46 -16.72
CA TYR A 154 14.22 -4.49 -16.93
C TYR A 154 12.99 -5.20 -17.53
N SER A 155 11.81 -4.87 -17.00
CA SER A 155 10.52 -5.35 -17.51
C SER A 155 9.81 -4.21 -18.25
N PRO A 156 9.75 -4.22 -19.60
CA PRO A 156 9.14 -3.13 -20.38
C PRO A 156 7.66 -2.92 -20.11
N ASP A 157 6.91 -4.01 -19.91
CA ASP A 157 5.46 -3.99 -19.69
C ASP A 157 5.10 -3.26 -18.40
N THR A 158 5.91 -3.46 -17.35
CA THR A 158 5.67 -2.87 -16.03
C THR A 158 6.54 -1.66 -15.72
N LYS A 159 7.52 -1.36 -16.59
CA LYS A 159 8.53 -0.31 -16.40
C LYS A 159 9.32 -0.46 -15.09
N LYS A 160 9.51 -1.70 -14.62
CA LYS A 160 10.24 -2.00 -13.39
C LYS A 160 11.67 -2.43 -13.70
N LEU A 161 12.62 -1.85 -12.96
CA LEU A 161 14.01 -2.26 -12.94
C LEU A 161 14.23 -3.20 -11.75
N LEU A 162 14.64 -4.43 -12.02
CA LEU A 162 15.02 -5.43 -11.02
C LEU A 162 16.53 -5.41 -10.84
N VAL A 163 16.96 -5.19 -9.60
CA VAL A 163 18.35 -5.17 -9.17
C VAL A 163 18.56 -6.34 -8.22
N ARG A 164 19.24 -7.38 -8.69
CA ARG A 164 19.65 -8.51 -7.84
C ARG A 164 21.03 -8.24 -7.28
N LEU A 165 21.14 -8.25 -5.96
CA LEU A 165 22.42 -8.18 -5.26
C LEU A 165 23.12 -9.55 -5.26
N SER A 166 24.45 -9.54 -5.15
CA SER A 166 25.31 -10.73 -5.03
C SER A 166 24.78 -11.75 -4.00
N ASP A 167 24.94 -13.04 -4.31
CA ASP A 167 24.63 -14.17 -3.41
C ASP A 167 25.51 -14.15 -2.13
N THR A 168 26.52 -13.28 -2.04
CA THR A 168 27.27 -13.01 -0.81
C THR A 168 26.48 -12.21 0.22
N TYR A 169 25.38 -11.58 -0.19
CA TYR A 169 24.51 -10.80 0.67
C TYR A 169 23.31 -11.60 1.13
N GLU A 170 23.00 -11.46 2.40
CA GLU A 170 21.87 -12.10 3.05
C GLU A 170 20.73 -11.12 3.25
N ARG A 171 19.57 -11.64 3.69
CA ARG A 171 18.37 -10.84 3.99
C ARG A 171 18.64 -9.58 4.82
N SER A 172 19.53 -9.64 5.82
CA SER A 172 19.84 -8.53 6.73
C SER A 172 20.26 -7.26 5.99
N VAL A 173 20.92 -7.41 4.85
CA VAL A 173 21.34 -6.29 4.01
C VAL A 173 20.14 -5.47 3.53
N LEU A 174 19.05 -6.12 3.11
CA LEU A 174 17.84 -5.40 2.70
C LEU A 174 17.18 -4.66 3.87
N GLU A 175 17.22 -5.23 5.08
CA GLU A 175 16.62 -4.65 6.30
C GLU A 175 17.39 -3.42 6.79
N GLU A 176 18.72 -3.45 6.67
CA GLU A 176 19.60 -2.39 7.14
C GLU A 176 19.75 -1.25 6.12
N LEU A 177 19.66 -1.56 4.82
CA LEU A 177 19.91 -0.61 3.74
C LEU A 177 18.99 0.62 3.84
N LYS A 178 19.60 1.80 3.92
CA LYS A 178 18.89 3.09 3.92
C LYS A 178 18.86 3.68 2.51
N VAL A 179 17.74 3.45 1.83
CA VAL A 179 17.52 3.93 0.47
C VAL A 179 16.82 5.28 0.49
N SER A 180 17.47 6.31 -0.08
CA SER A 180 16.83 7.61 -0.32
C SER A 180 16.12 7.62 -1.66
N ALA A 181 14.94 6.97 -1.72
CA ALA A 181 14.15 6.81 -2.95
C ALA A 181 13.78 8.15 -3.62
N GLN A 182 13.78 9.27 -2.88
CA GLN A 182 13.59 10.60 -3.44
C GLN A 182 14.64 10.95 -4.51
N HIS A 183 15.89 10.47 -4.36
CA HIS A 183 16.97 10.71 -5.32
C HIS A 183 16.77 9.95 -6.64
N PHE A 184 15.91 8.93 -6.68
CA PHE A 184 15.62 8.19 -7.91
C PHE A 184 14.97 9.08 -8.97
N LEU A 185 14.19 10.07 -8.54
CA LEU A 185 13.55 11.04 -9.43
C LEU A 185 14.56 11.89 -10.21
N SER A 186 15.74 12.16 -9.62
CA SER A 186 16.82 12.88 -10.29
C SER A 186 17.81 11.97 -11.02
N ALA A 187 17.98 10.73 -10.54
CA ALA A 187 18.91 9.76 -11.11
C ALA A 187 18.38 9.11 -12.40
N GLU A 188 17.05 8.99 -12.54
CA GLU A 188 16.44 8.45 -13.76
C GLU A 188 16.07 9.58 -14.74
N LYS A 189 16.89 9.77 -15.76
CA LYS A 189 16.78 10.83 -16.77
C LYS A 189 15.99 10.43 -18.02
N THR A 190 15.80 9.13 -18.27
CA THR A 190 15.19 8.61 -19.51
C THR A 190 13.66 8.54 -19.43
N GLY A 191 13.12 8.43 -18.22
CA GLY A 191 11.69 8.24 -17.97
C GLY A 191 11.20 6.82 -18.27
N LYS A 192 12.12 5.89 -18.59
CA LYS A 192 11.83 4.48 -18.84
C LYS A 192 11.42 3.77 -17.56
N VAL A 193 12.16 3.97 -16.47
CA VAL A 193 11.92 3.28 -15.20
C VAL A 193 10.88 4.02 -14.38
N LYS A 194 9.90 3.28 -13.85
CA LYS A 194 8.82 3.77 -12.98
C LYS A 194 8.69 2.99 -11.67
N GLY A 195 9.49 1.93 -11.49
CA GLY A 195 9.63 1.22 -10.23
C GLY A 195 10.98 0.52 -10.15
N LEU A 196 11.52 0.41 -8.95
CA LEU A 196 12.78 -0.31 -8.68
C LEU A 196 12.51 -1.43 -7.69
N ILE A 197 12.81 -2.65 -8.10
CA ILE A 197 12.78 -3.86 -7.27
C ILE A 197 14.24 -4.12 -6.86
N LEU A 198 14.50 -4.19 -5.55
CA LEU A 198 15.77 -4.66 -5.02
C LEU A 198 15.56 -6.05 -4.44
N THR A 199 16.40 -7.03 -4.79
CA THR A 199 16.20 -8.41 -4.35
C THR A 199 17.51 -9.13 -4.03
N VAL A 200 17.45 -10.05 -3.06
CA VAL A 200 18.52 -11.01 -2.73
C VAL A 200 17.96 -12.42 -2.79
N LYS A 201 18.84 -13.38 -3.07
CA LYS A 201 18.51 -14.81 -2.99
C LYS A 201 18.27 -15.20 -1.53
N GLY A 202 17.28 -16.03 -1.29
CA GLY A 202 17.05 -16.62 0.02
C GLY A 202 17.90 -17.87 0.24
N ASN A 203 18.16 -18.18 1.51
CA ASN A 203 18.95 -19.33 1.93
C ASN A 203 18.05 -20.55 2.12
N SER A 204 18.40 -21.66 1.46
CA SER A 204 17.64 -22.91 1.46
C SER A 204 17.77 -23.74 2.76
N SER A 205 18.46 -23.22 3.78
CA SER A 205 18.72 -23.92 5.03
C SER A 205 17.52 -23.83 5.99
N GLY A 206 16.45 -24.58 5.71
CA GLY A 206 15.30 -24.77 6.60
C GLY A 206 13.97 -24.20 6.09
N LYS A 207 13.14 -23.63 6.98
CA LYS A 207 11.90 -22.88 6.66
C LYS A 207 12.19 -21.49 6.05
N GLY A 208 13.23 -21.40 5.21
CA GLY A 208 13.66 -20.16 4.57
C GLY A 208 12.78 -19.79 3.38
N HIS A 209 12.79 -18.51 3.00
CA HIS A 209 12.15 -18.04 1.77
C HIS A 209 13.12 -18.24 0.60
N ASP A 210 12.59 -18.34 -0.62
CA ASP A 210 13.40 -18.53 -1.84
C ASP A 210 14.08 -17.22 -2.26
N PHE A 211 13.45 -16.07 -2.00
CA PHE A 211 14.00 -14.75 -2.24
C PHE A 211 13.38 -13.71 -1.31
N TYR A 212 14.07 -12.58 -1.21
CA TYR A 212 13.63 -11.41 -0.47
C TYR A 212 13.66 -10.18 -1.36
N SER A 213 12.72 -9.24 -1.18
CA SER A 213 12.64 -8.02 -1.98
C SER A 213 12.29 -6.77 -1.17
N ARG A 214 12.54 -5.61 -1.79
CA ARG A 214 11.98 -4.30 -1.46
C ARG A 214 11.55 -3.62 -2.76
N TYR A 215 10.49 -2.82 -2.71
CA TYR A 215 9.99 -2.13 -3.89
C TYR A 215 9.84 -0.63 -3.68
N PHE A 216 10.39 0.14 -4.62
CA PHE A 216 10.39 1.60 -4.60
C PHE A 216 9.69 2.15 -5.84
N ALA A 217 8.73 3.05 -5.65
CA ALA A 217 7.91 3.60 -6.73
C ALA A 217 7.76 5.13 -6.67
N PRO A 218 8.84 5.91 -6.48
CA PRO A 218 8.74 7.35 -6.18
C PRO A 218 8.10 8.16 -7.32
N TRP A 219 8.15 7.65 -8.57
CA TRP A 219 7.46 8.27 -9.72
C TRP A 219 5.94 8.23 -9.62
N TYR A 220 5.39 7.36 -8.76
CA TYR A 220 3.98 7.29 -8.40
C TYR A 220 3.68 7.96 -7.04
N GLY A 221 4.65 8.67 -6.47
CA GLY A 221 4.49 9.34 -5.16
C GLY A 221 4.67 8.42 -3.95
N ILE A 222 4.97 7.13 -4.16
CA ILE A 222 5.19 6.13 -3.12
C ILE A 222 6.70 5.90 -3.01
N LEU A 223 7.33 6.38 -1.94
CA LEU A 223 8.79 6.24 -1.79
C LEU A 223 9.20 4.78 -1.71
N GLU A 224 8.49 4.00 -0.90
CA GLU A 224 8.65 2.56 -0.75
C GLU A 224 7.27 1.97 -0.47
N ASP A 225 6.89 0.92 -1.21
CA ASP A 225 5.61 0.22 -1.02
C ASP A 225 5.82 -0.96 -0.08
N PRO A 226 4.99 -1.15 0.97
CA PRO A 226 5.09 -2.30 1.85
C PRO A 226 5.01 -3.65 1.13
N VAL A 227 4.07 -3.79 0.18
CA VAL A 227 3.88 -5.02 -0.60
C VAL A 227 3.24 -4.74 -1.94
N THR A 228 3.97 -5.05 -3.01
CA THR A 228 3.51 -4.86 -4.37
C THR A 228 3.35 -6.19 -5.11
N GLY A 229 2.11 -6.64 -5.30
CA GLY A 229 1.83 -7.83 -6.12
C GLY A 229 2.34 -7.71 -7.56
N SER A 230 2.34 -6.49 -8.13
CA SER A 230 2.88 -6.27 -9.48
C SER A 230 4.42 -6.30 -9.55
N ALA A 231 5.13 -6.21 -8.42
CA ALA A 231 6.55 -6.51 -8.34
C ALA A 231 6.78 -8.02 -8.32
N HIS A 232 5.93 -8.77 -7.59
CA HIS A 232 5.95 -10.23 -7.56
C HIS A 232 5.68 -10.86 -8.93
N ALA A 233 4.86 -10.23 -9.76
CA ALA A 233 4.66 -10.62 -11.15
C ALA A 233 5.96 -10.62 -11.99
N VAL A 234 6.94 -9.77 -11.64
CA VAL A 234 8.26 -9.71 -12.28
C VAL A 234 9.26 -10.63 -11.55
N LEU A 235 9.29 -10.57 -10.21
CA LEU A 235 10.17 -11.39 -9.37
C LEU A 235 9.94 -12.88 -9.59
N SER A 236 8.68 -13.32 -9.73
CA SER A 236 8.35 -14.72 -9.95
C SER A 236 8.86 -15.23 -11.28
N SER A 237 8.78 -14.41 -12.34
CA SER A 237 9.35 -14.77 -13.64
C SER A 237 10.85 -14.94 -13.53
N TYR A 238 11.52 -13.98 -12.88
CA TYR A 238 12.96 -13.95 -12.74
C TYR A 238 13.49 -15.10 -11.87
N TRP A 239 13.01 -15.22 -10.63
CA TRP A 239 13.50 -16.22 -9.68
C TRP A 239 13.12 -17.65 -10.07
N SER A 240 12.02 -17.85 -10.81
CA SER A 240 11.66 -19.18 -11.34
C SER A 240 12.74 -19.68 -12.29
N GLU A 241 13.22 -18.81 -13.17
CA GLU A 241 14.31 -19.12 -14.09
C GLU A 241 15.63 -19.33 -13.35
N GLN A 242 15.98 -18.45 -12.40
CA GLN A 242 17.23 -18.55 -11.64
C GLN A 242 17.31 -19.78 -10.73
N LEU A 243 16.19 -20.21 -10.13
CA LEU A 243 16.14 -21.32 -9.19
C LEU A 243 15.69 -22.64 -9.82
N GLY A 244 15.16 -22.62 -11.04
CA GLY A 244 14.54 -23.78 -11.68
C GLY A 244 13.29 -24.29 -10.95
N LYS A 245 12.59 -23.42 -10.22
CA LYS A 245 11.41 -23.76 -9.41
C LYS A 245 10.14 -23.16 -10.01
N LYS A 246 9.02 -23.89 -9.90
CA LYS A 246 7.68 -23.40 -10.28
C LYS A 246 6.92 -22.82 -9.09
N GLU A 247 7.08 -23.39 -7.92
CA GLU A 247 6.52 -22.88 -6.67
C GLU A 247 7.64 -22.27 -5.84
N MET A 248 7.44 -21.04 -5.36
CA MET A 248 8.42 -20.29 -4.59
C MET A 248 7.74 -19.48 -3.47
N LEU A 249 8.47 -19.30 -2.38
CA LEU A 249 8.07 -18.43 -1.28
C LEU A 249 8.89 -17.14 -1.35
N GLY A 250 8.23 -16.03 -1.71
CA GLY A 250 8.80 -14.69 -1.72
C GLY A 250 8.44 -13.89 -0.47
N THR A 251 9.24 -12.88 -0.15
CA THR A 251 8.94 -11.96 0.95
C THR A 251 9.40 -10.56 0.61
N GLU A 252 8.53 -9.58 0.82
CA GLU A 252 8.83 -8.16 0.64
C GLU A 252 8.87 -7.44 2.00
N PHE A 253 9.83 -6.52 2.14
CA PHE A 253 10.08 -5.80 3.39
C PHE A 253 9.76 -4.31 3.29
N LEU A 254 9.24 -3.77 4.40
CA LEU A 254 9.25 -2.33 4.68
C LEU A 254 9.48 -2.09 6.18
N LEU A 255 10.58 -1.43 6.54
CA LEU A 255 10.83 -0.82 7.87
C LEU A 255 10.28 -1.62 9.08
N GLY A 256 10.53 -2.93 9.12
CA GLY A 256 10.15 -3.81 10.24
C GLY A 256 8.82 -4.57 10.07
N ASN A 257 8.01 -4.28 9.05
CA ASN A 257 6.85 -5.09 8.69
C ASN A 257 7.25 -6.16 7.66
N LEU A 258 7.04 -7.42 8.04
CA LEU A 258 7.27 -8.61 7.23
C LEU A 258 5.97 -8.98 6.50
N CYS A 259 6.01 -9.08 5.18
CA CYS A 259 4.90 -9.62 4.40
C CYS A 259 5.37 -10.76 3.50
N VAL A 260 4.74 -11.92 3.68
CA VAL A 260 5.07 -13.15 2.95
C VAL A 260 4.10 -13.29 1.78
N CYS A 261 4.63 -13.50 0.58
CA CYS A 261 3.85 -13.80 -0.61
C CYS A 261 4.31 -15.13 -1.20
N GLU A 262 3.44 -16.12 -1.19
CA GLU A 262 3.69 -17.36 -1.94
C GLU A 262 3.41 -17.09 -3.42
N SER A 263 4.36 -17.43 -4.28
CA SER A 263 4.30 -17.16 -5.71
C SER A 263 4.50 -18.46 -6.49
N GLU A 264 3.53 -18.79 -7.34
CA GLU A 264 3.65 -19.90 -8.29
C GLU A 264 3.85 -19.34 -9.71
N ALA A 265 4.99 -19.63 -10.31
CA ALA A 265 5.28 -19.35 -11.70
C ALA A 265 4.64 -20.44 -12.58
N ALA A 266 3.49 -20.13 -13.16
CA ALA A 266 2.85 -20.99 -14.15
C ALA A 266 3.71 -21.04 -15.43
N SER A 267 4.08 -22.26 -15.84
CA SER A 267 4.93 -22.52 -17.01
C SER A 267 4.18 -22.26 -18.33
N ASN A 268 4.06 -21.00 -18.74
CA ASN A 268 3.60 -20.62 -20.08
C ASN A 268 4.57 -19.61 -20.72
N MET A 269 5.88 -19.83 -20.57
CA MET A 269 6.87 -19.08 -21.35
C MET A 269 7.00 -19.74 -22.73
N LYS A 270 6.29 -19.20 -23.73
CA LYS A 270 6.58 -19.53 -25.13
C LYS A 270 7.98 -19.02 -25.44
N THR A 271 8.93 -19.94 -25.60
CA THR A 271 10.27 -19.64 -26.10
C THR A 271 10.17 -18.99 -27.49
N CYS A 272 10.38 -17.69 -27.59
CA CYS A 272 10.60 -17.02 -28.87
C CYS A 272 12.06 -17.29 -29.29
N LYS A 273 12.24 -18.24 -30.22
CA LYS A 273 13.51 -18.41 -30.92
C LYS A 273 13.72 -17.20 -31.84
N SER A 274 14.89 -16.58 -31.75
CA SER A 274 15.32 -15.57 -32.71
C SER A 274 15.52 -16.20 -34.08
N SER A 275 14.94 -15.59 -35.11
CA SER A 275 15.34 -15.81 -36.49
C SER A 275 15.60 -14.46 -37.13
N HIS A 276 16.87 -14.19 -37.40
CA HIS A 276 17.32 -13.15 -38.30
C HIS A 276 16.62 -13.28 -39.66
N LEU A 277 16.20 -12.14 -40.22
CA LEU A 277 16.35 -11.87 -41.65
C LEU A 277 16.28 -10.37 -41.90
N ASP A 278 17.21 -9.97 -42.74
CA ASP A 278 17.65 -8.66 -43.17
C ASP A 278 16.79 -8.16 -44.35
N SER A 279 16.54 -6.84 -44.42
CA SER A 279 16.40 -6.05 -45.67
C SER A 279 15.79 -4.68 -45.35
N GLY A 280 16.56 -3.61 -45.60
CA GLY A 280 16.16 -2.22 -45.38
C GLY A 280 15.37 -1.58 -46.52
N VAL A 281 14.91 -0.34 -46.29
CA VAL A 281 14.70 0.74 -47.27
C VAL A 281 14.81 2.09 -46.54
N GLU A 282 15.53 3.04 -47.15
CA GLU A 282 15.74 4.43 -46.74
C GLU A 282 14.47 5.30 -46.82
N SER A 283 14.40 6.37 -46.01
CA SER A 283 13.80 7.63 -46.46
C SER A 283 14.37 8.82 -45.68
N ASP A 284 15.06 9.68 -46.41
CA ASP A 284 15.58 10.99 -46.01
C ASP A 284 14.48 11.94 -45.49
N THR A 285 14.79 12.70 -44.44
CA THR A 285 14.25 14.06 -44.31
C THR A 285 15.27 14.96 -43.61
N GLN A 286 15.98 15.76 -44.41
CA GLN A 286 16.85 16.85 -43.98
C GLN A 286 16.05 17.94 -43.25
N CYS A 287 16.48 18.31 -42.03
CA CYS A 287 16.16 19.61 -41.44
C CYS A 287 17.42 20.48 -41.38
N ARG A 288 17.44 21.53 -42.21
CA ARG A 288 18.48 22.57 -42.22
C ARG A 288 18.40 23.46 -40.97
N SER A 289 19.57 23.74 -40.43
CA SER A 289 19.90 24.68 -39.36
C SER A 289 19.44 26.12 -39.62
N GLY A 290 18.77 26.73 -38.64
CA GLY A 290 18.57 28.19 -38.54
C GLY A 290 18.95 28.68 -37.14
N ALA A 291 20.01 29.48 -37.04
CA ALA A 291 20.62 29.97 -35.79
C ALA A 291 19.81 31.08 -35.06
N GLY A 292 18.47 31.05 -35.15
CA GLY A 292 17.56 32.03 -34.53
C GLY A 292 16.57 31.44 -33.50
N CYS A 293 16.55 30.12 -33.30
CA CYS A 293 15.49 29.46 -32.51
C CYS A 293 15.88 29.16 -31.03
N VAL A 294 17.17 29.22 -30.68
CA VAL A 294 17.67 28.73 -29.39
C VAL A 294 17.32 29.65 -28.22
N VAL A 295 17.22 30.96 -28.43
CA VAL A 295 17.01 31.96 -27.34
C VAL A 295 15.54 32.09 -26.93
N LYS A 296 14.60 31.87 -27.86
CA LYS A 296 13.15 31.94 -27.55
C LYS A 296 12.67 30.70 -26.79
N CYS A 297 13.19 29.54 -27.14
CA CYS A 297 12.83 28.27 -26.50
C CYS A 297 13.39 28.13 -25.07
N SER A 298 14.52 28.78 -24.74
CA SER A 298 15.08 28.78 -23.38
C SER A 298 14.30 29.67 -22.41
N SER A 299 13.82 30.84 -22.87
CA SER A 299 12.98 31.74 -22.07
C SER A 299 11.64 31.11 -21.71
N GLU A 300 10.94 30.52 -22.69
CA GLU A 300 9.66 29.81 -22.46
C GLU A 300 9.84 28.58 -21.56
N ARG A 301 10.96 27.85 -21.67
CA ARG A 301 11.28 26.72 -20.77
C ARG A 301 11.54 27.18 -19.34
N MET A 302 12.23 28.30 -19.13
CA MET A 302 12.45 28.87 -17.79
C MET A 302 11.15 29.39 -17.18
N GLU A 303 10.29 30.03 -17.97
CA GLU A 303 8.98 30.52 -17.51
C GLU A 303 8.06 29.35 -17.13
N ASN A 304 8.08 28.27 -17.91
CA ASN A 304 7.33 27.04 -17.60
C ASN A 304 7.88 26.31 -16.35
N ALA A 305 9.20 26.31 -16.15
CA ALA A 305 9.81 25.76 -14.93
C ALA A 305 9.45 26.60 -13.69
N ALA A 306 9.43 27.94 -13.81
CA ALA A 306 9.00 28.85 -12.75
C ALA A 306 7.51 28.64 -12.38
N LYS A 307 6.63 28.52 -13.39
CA LYS A 307 5.20 28.20 -13.18
C LYS A 307 5.01 26.84 -12.49
N ARG A 308 5.79 25.81 -12.87
CA ARG A 308 5.77 24.49 -12.21
C ARG A 308 6.23 24.56 -10.76
N ARG A 309 7.28 25.32 -10.46
CA ARG A 309 7.77 25.55 -9.08
C ARG A 309 6.73 26.28 -8.23
N LEU A 310 6.07 27.30 -8.77
CA LEU A 310 4.98 28.00 -8.10
C LEU A 310 3.80 27.08 -7.79
N ALA A 311 3.41 26.23 -8.74
CA ALA A 311 2.35 25.24 -8.54
C ALA A 311 2.72 24.19 -7.48
N ALA A 312 3.96 23.71 -7.47
CA ALA A 312 4.46 22.79 -6.43
C ALA A 312 4.45 23.42 -5.04
N ASN A 313 4.94 24.67 -4.91
CA ASN A 313 4.91 25.41 -3.65
C ASN A 313 3.48 25.68 -3.17
N ALA A 314 2.54 25.93 -4.09
CA ALA A 314 1.13 26.09 -3.76
C ALA A 314 0.50 24.78 -3.24
N ARG A 315 0.84 23.64 -3.84
CA ARG A 315 0.40 22.31 -3.36
C ARG A 315 0.95 22.02 -1.96
N GLU A 316 2.23 22.28 -1.71
CA GLU A 316 2.83 22.04 -0.39
C GLU A 316 2.20 22.95 0.68
N ARG A 317 1.87 24.20 0.35
CA ARG A 317 1.12 25.08 1.25
C ARG A 317 -0.27 24.51 1.57
N ARG A 318 -1.00 23.97 0.59
CA ARG A 318 -2.32 23.33 0.82
C ARG A 318 -2.19 22.08 1.69
N ARG A 319 -1.17 21.24 1.45
CA ARG A 319 -0.89 20.06 2.28
C ARG A 319 -0.63 20.45 3.73
N MET A 320 0.21 21.46 3.96
CA MET A 320 0.53 21.95 5.30
C MET A 320 -0.68 22.62 5.98
N GLN A 321 -1.53 23.31 5.21
CA GLN A 321 -2.81 23.83 5.70
C GLN A 321 -3.73 22.71 6.18
N GLY A 322 -3.90 21.64 5.39
CA GLY A 322 -4.70 20.47 5.79
C GLY A 322 -4.20 19.83 7.07
N LEU A 323 -2.89 19.65 7.21
CA LEU A 323 -2.28 19.15 8.44
C LEU A 323 -2.56 20.08 9.64
N ASN A 324 -2.42 21.39 9.47
CA ASN A 324 -2.69 22.35 10.53
C ASN A 324 -4.18 22.33 10.93
N THR A 325 -5.10 22.21 9.98
CA THR A 325 -6.54 22.06 10.23
C THR A 325 -6.84 20.79 11.02
N ALA A 326 -6.20 19.67 10.71
CA ALA A 326 -6.36 18.42 11.47
C ALA A 326 -5.89 18.58 12.93
N PHE A 327 -4.73 19.20 13.15
CA PHE A 327 -4.25 19.53 14.50
C PHE A 327 -5.19 20.45 15.26
N ASP A 328 -5.80 21.43 14.60
CA ASP A 328 -6.79 22.32 15.23
C ASP A 328 -8.08 21.58 15.60
N ARG A 329 -8.53 20.61 14.79
CA ARG A 329 -9.65 19.73 15.15
C ARG A 329 -9.31 18.85 16.35
N LEU A 330 -8.12 18.26 16.36
CA LEU A 330 -7.67 17.40 17.46
C LEU A 330 -7.60 18.18 18.79
N ARG A 331 -7.07 19.41 18.77
CA ARG A 331 -7.04 20.28 19.96
C ARG A 331 -8.42 20.58 20.56
N LYS A 332 -9.50 20.53 19.77
CA LYS A 332 -10.87 20.77 20.26
C LYS A 332 -11.44 19.62 21.08
N VAL A 333 -10.95 18.40 20.85
CA VAL A 333 -11.48 17.18 21.49
C VAL A 333 -10.57 16.65 22.61
N VAL A 334 -9.33 17.13 22.67
CA VAL A 334 -8.38 16.78 23.72
C VAL A 334 -8.54 17.73 24.91
N PRO A 335 -8.58 17.24 26.16
CA PRO A 335 -8.70 18.08 27.34
C PRO A 335 -7.54 19.09 27.44
N GLN A 336 -7.85 20.35 27.75
CA GLN A 336 -6.87 21.40 28.00
C GLN A 336 -7.10 21.96 29.40
N TRP A 337 -6.05 21.99 30.22
CA TRP A 337 -6.12 22.50 31.60
C TRP A 337 -5.34 23.81 31.71
N GLY A 338 -6.03 24.91 32.04
CA GLY A 338 -5.42 26.24 32.23
C GLY A 338 -5.29 27.07 30.94
N GLN A 339 -5.26 28.40 31.12
CA GLN A 339 -5.50 29.46 30.12
C GLN A 339 -4.83 29.30 28.73
N ASP A 340 -5.63 29.51 27.68
CA ASP A 340 -5.38 30.02 26.31
C ASP A 340 -4.09 29.67 25.54
N LYS A 341 -3.25 28.77 26.03
CA LYS A 341 -2.03 28.36 25.34
C LYS A 341 -2.33 27.27 24.33
N LYS A 342 -2.31 27.61 23.04
CA LYS A 342 -2.41 26.66 21.93
C LYS A 342 -1.26 25.64 22.02
N LEU A 343 -1.58 24.38 22.31
CA LEU A 343 -0.62 23.27 22.36
C LEU A 343 0.18 23.16 21.06
N SER A 344 1.48 22.89 21.12
CA SER A 344 2.28 22.54 19.94
C SER A 344 1.76 21.24 19.29
N LYS A 345 2.20 20.94 18.07
CA LYS A 345 1.81 19.69 17.38
C LYS A 345 2.21 18.45 18.19
N TYR A 346 3.42 18.45 18.74
CA TYR A 346 3.92 17.36 19.57
C TYR A 346 3.11 17.20 20.86
N GLU A 347 2.89 18.30 21.61
CA GLU A 347 2.07 18.28 22.83
C GLU A 347 0.63 17.83 22.56
N THR A 348 0.05 18.24 21.43
CA THR A 348 -1.30 17.82 21.01
C THR A 348 -1.37 16.30 20.82
N LEU A 349 -0.36 15.68 20.19
CA LEU A 349 -0.33 14.22 20.01
C LEU A 349 -0.12 13.48 21.33
N GLN A 350 0.80 13.95 22.17
CA GLN A 350 1.07 13.35 23.49
C GLN A 350 -0.18 13.40 24.39
N MET A 351 -0.89 14.53 24.37
CA MET A 351 -2.13 14.69 25.14
C MET A 351 -3.26 13.84 24.55
N ALA A 352 -3.39 13.74 23.23
CA ALA A 352 -4.36 12.86 22.58
C ALA A 352 -4.12 11.39 22.95
N LEU A 353 -2.86 10.93 22.90
CA LEU A 353 -2.49 9.57 23.29
C LEU A 353 -2.85 9.30 24.76
N SER A 354 -2.46 10.20 25.65
CA SER A 354 -2.76 10.10 27.09
C SER A 354 -4.27 10.07 27.34
N TYR A 355 -5.04 10.89 26.61
CA TYR A 355 -6.49 10.94 26.73
C TYR A 355 -7.17 9.66 26.23
N ILE A 356 -6.73 9.11 25.09
CA ILE A 356 -7.22 7.83 24.58
C ILE A 356 -6.95 6.71 25.59
N MET A 357 -5.75 6.66 26.17
CA MET A 357 -5.43 5.68 27.21
C MET A 357 -6.31 5.83 28.45
N ALA A 358 -6.55 7.07 28.89
CA ALA A 358 -7.43 7.35 30.02
C ALA A 358 -8.89 6.93 29.74
N LEU A 359 -9.44 7.28 28.58
CA LEU A 359 -10.80 6.86 28.17
C LEU A 359 -10.90 5.34 28.05
N THR A 360 -9.89 4.69 27.49
CA THR A 360 -9.84 3.22 27.36
C THR A 360 -9.83 2.57 28.74
N ARG A 361 -9.09 3.13 29.70
CA ARG A 361 -9.10 2.66 31.09
C ARG A 361 -10.47 2.83 31.73
N ILE A 362 -11.11 4.00 31.56
CA ILE A 362 -12.46 4.26 32.09
C ILE A 362 -13.48 3.28 31.50
N LEU A 363 -13.43 3.01 30.20
CA LEU A 363 -14.32 2.05 29.53
C LEU A 363 -14.08 0.63 30.05
N ALA A 364 -12.83 0.19 30.14
CA ALA A 364 -12.48 -1.13 30.67
C ALA A 364 -12.87 -1.29 32.14
N GLU A 365 -12.79 -0.23 32.93
CA GLU A 365 -13.21 -0.20 34.33
C GLU A 365 -14.75 -0.20 34.46
N ALA A 366 -15.45 0.55 33.61
CA ALA A 366 -16.91 0.52 33.52
C ALA A 366 -17.46 -0.86 33.12
N GLU A 367 -16.75 -1.60 32.27
CA GLU A 367 -17.08 -2.97 31.90
C GLU A 367 -16.90 -3.94 33.09
N ARG A 368 -15.85 -3.78 33.90
CA ARG A 368 -15.63 -4.60 35.11
C ARG A 368 -16.72 -4.40 36.15
N TYR A 369 -17.08 -3.15 36.43
CA TYR A 369 -18.14 -2.80 37.40
C TYR A 369 -19.57 -2.95 36.83
N SER A 370 -19.73 -3.33 35.55
CA SER A 370 -21.07 -3.60 34.99
C SER A 370 -21.76 -4.82 35.60
N THR A 371 -21.00 -5.69 36.29
CA THR A 371 -21.52 -6.89 36.98
C THR A 371 -21.95 -6.66 38.43
N GLU A 372 -21.57 -5.54 39.04
CA GLU A 372 -21.98 -5.11 40.40
C GLU A 372 -22.61 -3.71 40.30
N ARG A 373 -23.88 -3.62 39.92
CA ARG A 373 -24.61 -2.35 39.90
C ARG A 373 -25.60 -2.25 41.06
N GLU A 374 -25.19 -1.54 42.12
CA GLU A 374 -26.11 -0.67 42.87
C GLU A 374 -25.72 0.80 42.59
N TRP A 375 -26.44 1.38 41.61
CA TRP A 375 -26.78 2.80 41.38
C TRP A 375 -25.72 3.91 41.52
N ILE A 376 -25.51 4.64 40.39
CA ILE A 376 -25.82 6.07 40.34
C ILE A 376 -26.65 6.34 39.07
N SER A 377 -27.92 6.67 39.28
CA SER A 377 -28.82 7.20 38.25
C SER A 377 -28.49 8.67 38.01
N LEU A 378 -27.96 8.99 36.84
CA LEU A 378 -28.09 10.33 36.29
C LEU A 378 -29.41 10.38 35.51
N HIS A 379 -30.42 11.02 36.11
CA HIS A 379 -31.59 11.48 35.40
C HIS A 379 -31.17 12.40 34.26
N CYS A 380 -31.43 11.96 33.02
CA CYS A 380 -31.49 12.83 31.86
C CYS A 380 -32.95 12.90 31.43
N GLU A 381 -33.60 14.02 31.75
CA GLU A 381 -34.95 14.33 31.29
C GLU A 381 -34.95 14.61 29.79
N HIS A 382 -35.89 13.95 29.09
CA HIS A 382 -36.48 14.29 27.79
C HIS A 382 -35.58 14.22 26.53
N PHE A 383 -35.73 13.14 25.76
CA PHE A 383 -36.43 13.16 24.46
C PHE A 383 -36.99 11.77 24.16
N HIS A 384 -38.30 11.68 23.91
CA HIS A 384 -38.99 10.46 23.51
C HIS A 384 -38.50 9.94 22.16
N ALA A 385 -38.29 8.63 22.08
CA ALA A 385 -38.62 7.84 20.91
C ALA A 385 -39.05 6.45 21.39
N ASP A 386 -40.35 6.18 21.24
CA ASP A 386 -41.00 4.95 21.66
C ASP A 386 -40.41 3.73 20.96
N SER A 387 -40.50 2.61 21.70
CA SER A 387 -40.52 1.23 21.19
C SER A 387 -39.19 0.68 20.67
N TYR A 388 -38.58 -0.26 21.41
CA TYR A 388 -38.61 -1.68 21.03
C TYR A 388 -38.19 -2.57 22.20
N HIS A 389 -38.85 -3.71 22.25
CA HIS A 389 -38.97 -4.66 23.35
C HIS A 389 -37.68 -5.45 23.67
N HIS A 390 -37.60 -5.84 24.94
CA HIS A 390 -36.85 -6.97 25.50
C HIS A 390 -36.81 -8.21 24.60
N TYR A 391 -35.68 -8.94 24.59
CA TYR A 391 -35.61 -10.30 25.17
C TYR A 391 -34.16 -10.77 25.40
N THR A 392 -34.05 -11.66 26.37
CA THR A 392 -32.91 -12.02 27.23
C THR A 392 -31.95 -13.07 26.67
N ALA A 393 -30.67 -12.89 27.05
CA ALA A 393 -29.66 -13.85 27.53
C ALA A 393 -29.46 -15.22 26.84
N GLN A 394 -28.19 -15.51 26.52
CA GLN A 394 -27.44 -16.63 27.14
C GLN A 394 -25.92 -16.50 26.85
N LYS A 395 -25.11 -16.63 27.91
CA LYS A 395 -23.63 -16.76 27.89
C LYS A 395 -23.29 -18.07 28.61
N PRO A 396 -22.34 -18.87 28.12
CA PRO A 396 -21.20 -19.29 28.96
C PRO A 396 -19.92 -19.44 28.10
N ALA A 397 -18.68 -19.61 28.57
CA ALA A 397 -18.04 -19.67 29.88
C ALA A 397 -16.61 -19.09 29.70
N ALA A 398 -15.99 -18.65 30.80
CA ALA A 398 -14.62 -18.16 30.84
C ALA A 398 -13.61 -19.31 30.86
N ASP A 399 -12.45 -19.13 30.22
CA ASP A 399 -11.19 -19.67 30.72
C ASP A 399 -9.98 -18.84 30.23
N SER A 400 -9.18 -18.44 31.23
CA SER A 400 -7.78 -17.98 31.26
C SER A 400 -7.14 -17.38 29.99
N ASP A 401 -6.85 -16.08 30.03
CA ASP A 401 -5.90 -15.40 29.12
C ASP A 401 -4.47 -15.40 29.73
N PRO A 402 -3.47 -16.01 29.06
CA PRO A 402 -2.09 -16.09 29.56
C PRO A 402 -1.19 -14.88 29.19
N TYR A 403 -1.72 -13.75 28.70
CA TYR A 403 -0.88 -12.62 28.28
C TYR A 403 -0.48 -11.59 29.36
N ALA A 404 -0.86 -11.80 30.63
CA ALA A 404 -0.62 -10.80 31.69
C ALA A 404 0.84 -10.66 32.17
N GLN A 405 1.80 -11.40 31.62
CA GLN A 405 3.20 -11.32 32.05
C GLN A 405 4.15 -11.24 30.87
N ARG A 406 4.35 -10.02 30.38
CA ARG A 406 5.66 -9.39 30.09
C ARG A 406 5.40 -8.10 29.34
N VAL A 407 6.05 -7.03 29.81
CA VAL A 407 6.72 -5.96 29.05
C VAL A 407 6.57 -4.60 29.78
N PHE A 408 7.71 -4.16 30.34
CA PHE A 408 8.08 -2.88 30.99
C PHE A 408 7.49 -2.50 32.35
N SER A 409 8.26 -2.78 33.41
CA SER A 409 8.20 -2.09 34.70
C SER A 409 8.81 -0.69 34.58
N TYR A 410 7.96 0.35 34.67
CA TYR A 410 8.36 1.74 34.83
C TYR A 410 8.37 2.07 36.34
N HIS A 411 9.54 2.35 36.90
CA HIS A 411 9.67 2.86 38.27
C HIS A 411 9.59 4.39 38.24
N PRO A 412 8.60 5.03 38.90
CA PRO A 412 8.56 6.48 39.00
C PRO A 412 9.54 6.94 40.09
N GLU A 413 10.60 7.66 39.72
CA GLU A 413 11.38 8.43 40.69
C GLU A 413 10.59 9.66 41.13
N HIS A 414 10.52 9.86 42.46
CA HIS A 414 9.84 10.97 43.10
C HIS A 414 10.59 12.28 42.87
N PHE A 415 9.95 13.24 42.21
CA PHE A 415 10.41 14.63 42.22
C PHE A 415 9.94 15.32 43.51
N GLN A 416 10.89 15.74 44.36
CA GLN A 416 10.64 16.64 45.47
C GLN A 416 10.47 18.07 44.94
N MET A 417 9.37 18.71 45.30
CA MET A 417 9.21 20.16 45.15
C MET A 417 10.03 20.89 46.21
N ALA A 418 10.89 21.81 45.79
CA ALA A 418 11.48 22.81 46.67
C ALA A 418 10.54 24.04 46.75
N ASN A 419 10.39 24.56 47.97
CA ASN A 419 9.49 25.64 48.38
C ASN A 419 9.59 26.93 47.56
#